data_AF-A0A7Y9DYW9-F1
#
_entry.id   AF-A0A7Y9DYW9-F1
#
_cell.length_a   1.000
_cell.length_b   1.000
_cell.length_c   1.000
_cell.angle_alpha   90.00
_cell.angle_beta   90.00
_cell.angle_gamma   90.00
#
_symmetry.space_group_name_H-M   'P 1'
#
loop_
_entity.id
_entity.type
_entity.pdbx_description
1 polymer ?
#
loop_
_entity_poly.entity_id
_entity_poly.type
_entity_poly.pdbx_seq_one_letter_code
_entity_poly.pdbx_strand_id
1 'polypeptide(L)'
;MDTTTVAVEHTVALTPHALFALFGAGPAAGWLFGAHCDDVRVGAPVSLRLPVDPDGRHEVEVLGRLARVVPGVLLDIEHSQPWRGRLSLRLAPVGAGRTRVRLRADVPTEGLEWLLHRRGIPLPEPPDDGSLRLGAITNASGPGAVYSLSAELMAELAVAEVNADGGIAGRPGRLVVADDGTDARQAATEAVRMARLGCRAVFVNSTSASFEAVRRALAGRDVLVVHSVLNEGGGTSPTAVRFGERPRAQLEALVGPTMATTGGRRWFLVGEDYVWSHGVHAAARRVVDRAGGEVVGESLTPLGTGDFTAVLERIRTSGADLVLSSLIGADEVAFERQSADAGLRDTVRTVALVLDESTLAHIGPAAGQGLRTALAYFEDGPIAGNDGLQQRYRAAYGTWAPAITALSETVYESIHRYARVRHLDPSGSAGDHGRALMRRRAGAVDVVGARDLVAPRLYVAEATAGRLRVVGEAF
;
A
#
# COMPACT_ATOMS: atom_id res chain seq x y z
N MET A 1 -6.12 -1.87 -25.77
CA MET A 1 -6.86 -1.18 -24.70
C MET A 1 -7.24 0.18 -25.25
N ASP A 2 -8.52 0.52 -25.15
CA ASP A 2 -8.99 1.82 -25.61
C ASP A 2 -8.62 2.88 -24.55
N THR A 3 -7.95 3.93 -24.99
CA THR A 3 -7.48 5.04 -24.16
C THR A 3 -8.15 6.32 -24.63
N THR A 4 -8.73 7.06 -23.70
CA THR A 4 -9.26 8.40 -23.94
C THR A 4 -8.22 9.44 -23.56
N THR A 5 -7.92 10.36 -24.46
CA THR A 5 -6.99 11.46 -24.20
C THR A 5 -7.76 12.76 -23.95
N VAL A 6 -7.52 13.39 -22.80
CA VAL A 6 -8.01 14.72 -22.47
C VAL A 6 -6.84 15.70 -22.50
N ALA A 7 -7.02 16.89 -23.06
CA ALA A 7 -5.98 17.92 -23.07
C ALA A 7 -6.55 19.31 -22.78
N VAL A 8 -5.78 20.10 -22.03
CA VAL A 8 -6.09 21.50 -21.71
C VAL A 8 -4.86 22.36 -22.00
N GLU A 9 -5.08 23.62 -22.39
CA GLU A 9 -4.04 24.59 -22.68
C GLU A 9 -4.30 25.90 -21.93
N HIS A 10 -3.26 26.44 -21.30
CA HIS A 10 -3.28 27.72 -20.60
C HIS A 10 -2.01 28.53 -20.85
N THR A 11 -2.08 29.85 -20.77
CA THR A 11 -0.91 30.74 -20.84
C THR A 11 -0.60 31.31 -19.47
N VAL A 12 0.67 31.22 -19.05
CA VAL A 12 1.18 31.69 -17.75
C VAL A 12 2.23 32.77 -17.97
N ALA A 13 2.23 33.81 -17.13
CA ALA A 13 3.18 34.93 -17.18
C ALA A 13 4.53 34.61 -16.51
N LEU A 14 5.12 33.48 -16.88
CA LEU A 14 6.47 33.07 -16.49
C LEU A 14 7.21 32.53 -17.71
N THR A 15 8.54 32.59 -17.71
CA THR A 15 9.35 31.89 -18.72
C THR A 15 9.25 30.37 -18.53
N PRO A 16 9.49 29.55 -19.57
CA PRO A 16 9.37 28.10 -19.42
C PRO A 16 10.31 27.54 -18.35
N HIS A 17 11.51 28.11 -18.22
CA HIS A 17 12.49 27.72 -17.21
C HIS A 17 12.04 28.09 -15.78
N ALA A 18 11.53 29.32 -15.59
CA ALA A 18 11.03 29.75 -14.28
C ALA A 18 9.82 28.93 -13.85
N LEU A 19 8.88 28.66 -14.75
CA LEU A 19 7.72 27.82 -14.47
C LEU A 19 8.12 26.37 -14.15
N PHE A 20 9.08 25.81 -14.90
CA PHE A 20 9.60 24.46 -14.65
C PHE A 20 10.29 24.36 -13.28
N ALA A 21 11.06 25.37 -12.88
CA ALA A 21 11.75 25.40 -11.59
C ALA A 21 10.78 25.42 -10.38
N LEU A 22 9.51 25.75 -10.59
CA LEU A 22 8.47 25.64 -9.58
C LEU A 22 7.93 24.23 -9.40
N PHE A 23 8.26 23.26 -10.26
CA PHE A 23 7.76 21.88 -10.10
C PHE A 23 8.44 21.20 -8.90
N GLY A 24 7.64 20.75 -7.91
CA GLY A 24 8.12 20.03 -6.72
C GLY A 24 8.62 20.90 -5.56
N ALA A 25 8.78 22.22 -5.74
CA ALA A 25 9.39 23.14 -4.76
C ALA A 25 8.40 23.76 -3.72
N GLY A 26 7.90 22.96 -2.78
CA GLY A 26 7.20 23.46 -1.57
C GLY A 26 5.76 23.99 -1.75
N PRO A 27 5.17 24.68 -0.75
CA PRO A 27 3.73 25.00 -0.74
C PRO A 27 3.26 25.95 -1.87
N ALA A 28 4.17 26.75 -2.44
CA ALA A 28 3.91 27.61 -3.59
C ALA A 28 4.16 26.92 -4.96
N ALA A 29 4.61 25.66 -4.97
CA ALA A 29 4.87 24.84 -6.16
C ALA A 29 3.65 24.09 -6.72
N GLY A 30 2.48 24.25 -6.10
CA GLY A 30 1.27 23.49 -6.43
C GLY A 30 0.59 23.84 -7.75
N TRP A 31 1.27 24.52 -8.68
CA TRP A 31 0.68 24.97 -9.95
C TRP A 31 0.22 23.80 -10.84
N LEU A 32 0.81 22.62 -10.67
CA LEU A 32 0.34 21.37 -11.26
C LEU A 32 -0.21 20.46 -10.15
N PHE A 33 -1.45 20.69 -9.73
CA PHE A 33 -2.15 19.80 -8.80
C PHE A 33 -1.41 19.52 -7.49
N GLY A 34 -0.71 20.51 -6.94
CA GLY A 34 0.05 20.29 -5.70
C GLY A 34 1.25 19.37 -5.85
N ALA A 35 1.81 19.20 -7.06
CA ALA A 35 2.90 18.27 -7.33
C ALA A 35 4.05 18.37 -6.32
N HIS A 36 4.43 17.22 -5.75
CA HIS A 36 5.57 17.10 -4.88
C HIS A 36 6.58 16.09 -5.44
N CYS A 37 7.84 16.50 -5.54
CA CYS A 37 8.93 15.70 -6.08
C CYS A 37 10.26 16.27 -5.55
N ASP A 38 10.95 15.51 -4.70
CA ASP A 38 12.19 15.98 -4.04
C ASP A 38 13.37 16.13 -5.03
N ASP A 39 13.35 15.39 -6.15
CA ASP A 39 14.43 15.39 -7.16
C ASP A 39 13.85 15.21 -8.58
N VAL A 40 13.88 16.26 -9.39
CA VAL A 40 13.24 16.27 -10.72
C VAL A 40 14.12 15.58 -11.76
N ARG A 41 14.15 14.24 -11.74
CA ARG A 41 14.85 13.38 -12.70
C ARG A 41 14.03 12.17 -13.11
N VAL A 42 14.40 11.55 -14.23
CA VAL A 42 13.74 10.31 -14.68
C VAL A 42 13.80 9.23 -13.58
N GLY A 43 12.64 8.61 -13.34
CA GLY A 43 12.42 7.60 -12.31
C GLY A 43 12.12 8.16 -10.92
N ALA A 44 12.23 9.46 -10.68
CA ALA A 44 11.92 10.02 -9.36
C ALA A 44 10.43 9.90 -9.03
N PRO A 45 10.07 9.58 -7.76
CA PRO A 45 8.68 9.54 -7.32
C PRO A 45 8.09 10.96 -7.37
N VAL A 46 6.80 11.02 -7.70
CA VAL A 46 6.01 12.25 -7.68
C VAL A 46 4.63 11.93 -7.12
N SER A 47 4.13 12.81 -6.24
CA SER A 47 2.72 12.81 -5.84
C SER A 47 2.01 14.04 -6.39
N LEU A 48 0.72 13.88 -6.70
CA LEU A 48 -0.18 14.92 -7.21
C LEU A 48 -1.53 14.79 -6.51
N ARG A 49 -2.35 15.85 -6.48
CA ARG A 49 -3.74 15.82 -6.02
C ARG A 49 -4.68 16.18 -7.16
N LEU A 50 -5.20 15.15 -7.84
CA LEU A 50 -6.06 15.37 -9.01
C LEU A 50 -7.50 15.62 -8.56
N PRO A 51 -8.16 16.70 -9.01
CA PRO A 51 -9.59 16.86 -8.81
C PRO A 51 -10.33 15.84 -9.66
N VAL A 52 -11.18 15.02 -9.04
CA VAL A 52 -11.94 13.97 -9.74
C VAL A 52 -13.41 14.35 -9.97
N ASP A 53 -13.88 15.38 -9.27
CA ASP A 53 -15.23 15.92 -9.43
C ASP A 53 -15.22 17.30 -10.12
N PRO A 54 -16.27 17.64 -10.90
CA PRO A 54 -16.33 18.88 -11.65
C PRO A 54 -16.27 20.15 -10.78
N ASP A 55 -16.69 20.04 -9.52
CA ASP A 55 -16.69 21.13 -8.53
C ASP A 55 -15.39 21.19 -7.71
N GLY A 56 -14.44 20.28 -7.95
CA GLY A 56 -13.14 20.23 -7.30
C GLY A 56 -13.18 19.90 -5.81
N ARG A 57 -14.32 19.41 -5.29
CA ARG A 57 -14.49 19.15 -3.85
C ARG A 57 -13.76 17.90 -3.37
N HIS A 58 -13.55 16.93 -4.26
CA HIS A 58 -12.80 15.73 -3.95
C HIS A 58 -11.57 15.67 -4.85
N GLU A 59 -10.44 15.52 -4.19
CA GLU A 59 -9.15 15.25 -4.81
C GLU A 59 -8.79 13.79 -4.53
N VAL A 60 -8.07 13.19 -5.47
CA VAL A 60 -7.40 11.91 -5.26
C VAL A 60 -5.92 12.14 -5.32
N GLU A 61 -5.22 11.63 -4.32
CA GLU A 61 -3.77 11.55 -4.36
C GLU A 61 -3.35 10.57 -5.45
N VAL A 62 -2.48 11.04 -6.33
CA VAL A 62 -1.97 10.29 -7.46
C VAL A 62 -0.47 10.13 -7.27
N LEU A 63 -0.07 8.88 -7.10
CA LEU A 63 1.32 8.49 -6.98
C LEU A 63 1.84 8.00 -8.33
N GLY A 64 3.00 8.51 -8.71
CA GLY A 64 3.63 8.20 -9.98
C GLY A 64 5.14 8.42 -9.98
N ARG A 65 5.72 8.32 -11.17
CA ARG A 65 7.13 8.59 -11.42
C ARG A 65 7.32 9.46 -12.66
N LEU A 66 8.38 10.26 -12.65
CA LEU A 66 8.80 11.00 -13.83
C LEU A 66 9.34 10.03 -14.89
N ALA A 67 8.58 9.79 -15.95
CA ALA A 67 8.98 8.93 -17.06
C ALA A 67 9.91 9.66 -18.04
N ARG A 68 9.74 10.98 -18.19
CA ARG A 68 10.59 11.81 -19.04
C ARG A 68 10.69 13.24 -18.49
N VAL A 69 11.89 13.79 -18.52
CA VAL A 69 12.15 15.17 -18.09
C VAL A 69 13.00 15.87 -19.16
N VAL A 70 12.49 16.99 -19.69
CA VAL A 70 13.25 17.93 -20.51
C VAL A 70 13.07 19.32 -19.89
N PRO A 71 14.09 19.85 -19.18
CA PRO A 71 13.96 21.10 -18.44
C PRO A 71 13.39 22.25 -19.27
N GLY A 72 12.32 22.88 -18.77
CA GLY A 72 11.64 23.99 -19.44
C GLY A 72 10.85 23.61 -20.69
N VAL A 73 10.68 22.33 -21.02
CA VAL A 73 10.01 21.87 -22.25
C VAL A 73 8.96 20.79 -21.98
N LEU A 74 9.30 19.76 -21.21
CA LEU A 74 8.44 18.57 -21.07
C LEU A 74 8.63 17.88 -19.71
N LEU A 75 7.52 17.46 -19.12
CA LEU A 75 7.45 16.51 -18.01
C LEU A 75 6.41 15.44 -18.34
N ASP A 76 6.82 14.18 -18.43
CA ASP A 76 5.90 13.04 -18.51
C ASP A 76 5.89 12.33 -17.15
N ILE A 77 4.70 12.14 -16.60
CA ILE A 77 4.44 11.45 -15.34
C ILE A 77 3.65 10.19 -15.68
N GLU A 78 4.19 9.04 -15.34
CA GLU A 78 3.44 7.78 -15.32
C GLU A 78 2.94 7.57 -13.90
N HIS A 79 1.61 7.43 -13.76
CA HIS A 79 0.98 7.25 -12.47
C HIS A 79 0.20 5.95 -12.42
N SER A 80 -0.05 5.49 -11.21
CA SER A 80 -0.65 4.18 -10.96
C SER A 80 -1.99 4.25 -10.25
N GLN A 81 -2.34 5.43 -9.74
CA GLN A 81 -3.51 5.67 -8.92
C GLN A 81 -4.32 6.84 -9.44
N PRO A 82 -5.65 6.83 -9.27
CA PRO A 82 -6.44 5.65 -8.90
C PRO A 82 -6.56 4.63 -10.05
N TRP A 83 -5.95 4.91 -11.20
CA TRP A 83 -5.74 4.01 -12.32
C TRP A 83 -4.33 4.19 -12.88
N ARG A 84 -3.88 3.24 -13.70
CA ARG A 84 -2.60 3.33 -14.43
C ARG A 84 -2.74 4.28 -15.61
N GLY A 85 -2.03 5.41 -15.60
CA GLY A 85 -2.19 6.44 -16.61
C GLY A 85 -0.93 7.25 -16.86
N ARG A 86 -1.03 8.20 -17.79
CA ARG A 86 0.05 9.13 -18.12
C ARG A 86 -0.45 10.57 -18.14
N LEU A 87 0.29 11.45 -17.49
CA LEU A 87 0.15 12.89 -17.59
C LEU A 87 1.37 13.45 -18.33
N SER A 88 1.14 14.20 -19.39
CA SER A 88 2.18 14.85 -20.20
C SER A 88 2.01 16.36 -20.17
N LEU A 89 2.97 17.05 -19.60
CA LEU A 89 3.03 18.50 -19.47
C LEU A 89 4.05 19.06 -20.47
N ARG A 90 3.61 19.92 -21.40
CA ARG A 90 4.47 20.62 -22.36
C ARG A 90 4.48 22.11 -22.11
N LEU A 91 5.68 22.69 -22.13
CA LEU A 91 5.93 24.11 -21.95
C LEU A 91 6.51 24.67 -23.25
N ALA A 92 5.88 25.73 -23.79
CA ALA A 92 6.35 26.42 -24.99
C ALA A 92 6.34 27.94 -24.77
N PRO A 93 7.39 28.67 -25.14
CA PRO A 93 7.39 30.13 -25.01
C PRO A 93 6.35 30.77 -25.95
N VAL A 94 5.65 31.80 -25.47
CA VAL A 94 4.70 32.59 -26.28
C VAL A 94 4.91 34.08 -26.01
N GLY A 95 5.79 34.72 -26.78
CA GLY A 95 6.17 36.11 -26.57
C GLY A 95 7.10 36.31 -25.37
N ALA A 96 7.33 37.57 -24.99
CA ALA A 96 8.27 37.90 -23.92
C ALA A 96 7.71 37.50 -22.54
N GLY A 97 8.43 36.64 -21.83
CA GLY A 97 8.14 36.30 -20.43
C GLY A 97 6.88 35.46 -20.19
N ARG A 98 6.31 34.82 -21.21
CA ARG A 98 5.10 33.99 -21.09
C ARG A 98 5.31 32.59 -21.65
N THR A 99 4.59 31.64 -21.09
CA THR A 99 4.64 30.21 -21.45
C THR A 99 3.24 29.70 -21.72
N ARG A 100 3.06 29.04 -22.87
CA ARG A 100 1.93 28.16 -23.13
C ARG A 100 2.21 26.81 -22.47
N VAL A 101 1.31 26.43 -21.59
CA VAL A 101 1.29 25.17 -20.87
C VAL A 101 0.22 24.30 -21.51
N ARG A 102 0.60 23.12 -22.01
CA ARG A 102 -0.34 22.10 -22.47
C ARG A 102 -0.22 20.88 -21.58
N LEU A 103 -1.30 20.55 -20.89
CA LEU A 103 -1.42 19.33 -20.11
C LEU A 103 -2.27 18.33 -20.89
N ARG A 104 -1.78 17.10 -21.01
CA ARG A 104 -2.47 15.96 -21.61
C ARG A 104 -2.57 14.85 -20.57
N ALA A 105 -3.74 14.26 -20.42
CA ALA A 105 -3.98 13.08 -19.62
C ALA A 105 -4.48 11.95 -20.52
N ASP A 106 -3.78 10.81 -20.49
CA ASP A 106 -4.22 9.57 -21.13
C ASP A 106 -4.92 8.71 -20.06
N VAL A 107 -6.23 8.53 -20.21
CA VAL A 107 -7.10 7.80 -19.29
C VAL A 107 -7.54 6.50 -19.98
N PRO A 108 -7.04 5.33 -19.55
CA PRO A 108 -7.49 4.05 -20.09
C PRO A 108 -8.93 3.77 -19.69
N THR A 109 -9.53 2.75 -20.32
CA THR A 109 -10.89 2.28 -20.00
C THR A 109 -11.08 2.03 -18.50
N GLU A 110 -10.12 1.39 -17.83
CA GLU A 110 -10.16 1.14 -16.37
C GLU A 110 -10.27 2.44 -15.55
N GLY A 111 -9.60 3.51 -15.98
CA GLY A 111 -9.69 4.82 -15.33
C GLY A 111 -11.05 5.49 -15.56
N LEU A 112 -11.64 5.32 -16.74
CA LEU A 112 -13.00 5.78 -17.02
C LEU A 112 -14.02 4.99 -16.18
N GLU A 113 -13.87 3.67 -16.11
CA GLU A 113 -14.70 2.80 -15.29
C GLU A 113 -14.65 3.19 -13.82
N TRP A 114 -13.44 3.47 -13.29
CA TRP A 114 -13.26 3.97 -11.94
C TRP A 114 -14.01 5.30 -11.71
N LEU A 115 -13.89 6.26 -12.64
CA LEU A 115 -14.58 7.55 -12.56
C LEU A 115 -16.11 7.41 -12.61
N LEU A 116 -16.62 6.53 -13.48
CA LEU A 116 -18.05 6.23 -13.59
C LEU A 116 -18.58 5.58 -12.31
N HIS A 117 -17.85 4.59 -11.81
CA HIS A 117 -18.19 3.87 -10.60
C HIS A 117 -18.26 4.81 -9.39
N ARG A 118 -17.28 5.71 -9.24
CA ARG A 118 -17.28 6.75 -8.20
C ARG A 118 -18.50 7.66 -8.28
N ARG A 119 -19.02 7.93 -9.48
CA ARG A 119 -20.24 8.72 -9.70
C ARG A 119 -21.53 7.91 -9.51
N GLY A 120 -21.44 6.68 -9.02
CA GLY A 120 -22.58 5.77 -8.85
C GLY A 120 -23.17 5.28 -10.16
N ILE A 121 -22.43 5.40 -11.27
CA ILE A 121 -22.88 4.90 -12.57
C ILE A 121 -22.51 3.41 -12.63
N PRO A 122 -23.50 2.51 -12.82
CA PRO A 122 -23.24 1.09 -12.88
C PRO A 122 -22.39 0.76 -14.11
N LEU A 123 -21.34 -0.02 -13.89
CA LEU A 123 -20.51 -0.55 -14.96
C LEU A 123 -21.15 -1.81 -15.56
N PRO A 124 -20.99 -2.06 -16.86
CA PRO A 124 -21.45 -3.31 -17.47
C PRO A 124 -20.75 -4.49 -16.80
N GLU A 125 -21.53 -5.53 -16.48
CA GLU A 125 -20.95 -6.74 -15.93
C GLU A 125 -20.04 -7.40 -16.98
N PRO A 126 -18.82 -7.82 -16.61
CA PRO A 126 -17.99 -8.56 -17.55
C PRO A 126 -18.71 -9.85 -17.96
N PRO A 127 -18.68 -10.21 -19.25
CA PRO A 127 -19.34 -11.42 -19.74
C PRO A 127 -18.80 -12.65 -19.00
N ASP A 128 -19.67 -13.64 -18.80
CA ASP A 128 -19.24 -14.95 -18.33
C ASP A 128 -18.52 -15.68 -19.46
N ASP A 129 -17.19 -15.73 -19.36
CA ASP A 129 -16.28 -16.37 -20.30
C ASP A 129 -15.86 -17.78 -19.81
N GLY A 130 -16.53 -18.30 -18.77
CA GLY A 130 -16.18 -19.58 -18.15
C GLY A 130 -15.01 -19.49 -17.17
N SER A 131 -14.39 -18.33 -16.97
CA SER A 131 -13.33 -18.14 -15.98
C SER A 131 -13.83 -18.28 -14.54
N LEU A 132 -12.94 -18.67 -13.64
CA LEU A 132 -13.16 -18.62 -12.19
C LEU A 132 -12.78 -17.23 -11.70
N ARG A 133 -13.79 -16.45 -11.31
CA ARG A 133 -13.60 -15.09 -10.81
C ARG A 133 -13.10 -15.07 -9.36
N LEU A 134 -12.06 -14.30 -9.13
CA LEU A 134 -11.48 -14.01 -7.82
C LEU A 134 -11.68 -12.53 -7.52
N GLY A 135 -12.33 -12.19 -6.41
CA GLY A 135 -12.43 -10.81 -5.96
C GLY A 135 -11.10 -10.35 -5.38
N ALA A 136 -10.64 -9.14 -5.74
CA ALA A 136 -9.51 -8.48 -5.12
C ALA A 136 -9.94 -7.06 -4.71
N ILE A 137 -10.03 -6.81 -3.41
CA ILE A 137 -10.29 -5.48 -2.87
C ILE A 137 -8.96 -4.86 -2.47
N THR A 138 -8.62 -3.76 -3.13
CA THR A 138 -7.43 -2.95 -2.87
C THR A 138 -7.86 -1.55 -2.40
N ASN A 139 -6.90 -0.75 -1.98
CA ASN A 139 -7.07 0.61 -1.49
C ASN A 139 -6.47 1.63 -2.47
N ALA A 140 -6.68 1.44 -3.78
CA ALA A 140 -6.07 2.23 -4.86
C ALA A 140 -6.33 3.75 -4.78
N SER A 141 -7.30 4.17 -3.97
CA SER A 141 -7.43 5.55 -3.52
C SER A 141 -7.58 5.69 -2.00
N GLY A 142 -7.41 6.91 -1.52
CA GLY A 142 -7.40 7.24 -0.09
C GLY A 142 -6.03 7.02 0.56
N PRO A 143 -5.92 7.15 1.89
CA PRO A 143 -4.64 7.15 2.61
C PRO A 143 -3.82 5.86 2.43
N GLY A 144 -4.49 4.74 2.15
CA GLY A 144 -3.84 3.45 1.92
C GLY A 144 -3.24 3.26 0.52
N ALA A 145 -3.44 4.20 -0.40
CA ALA A 145 -3.07 4.04 -1.81
C ALA A 145 -1.58 3.73 -2.00
N VAL A 146 -0.70 4.22 -1.13
CA VAL A 146 0.76 3.94 -1.14
C VAL A 146 1.10 2.45 -1.37
N TYR A 147 0.25 1.53 -0.93
CA TYR A 147 0.47 0.08 -1.03
C TYR A 147 -0.03 -0.56 -2.34
N SER A 148 -1.03 0.02 -2.99
CA SER A 148 -1.95 -0.73 -3.85
C SER A 148 -1.30 -1.21 -5.15
N LEU A 149 -0.43 -0.41 -5.76
CA LEU A 149 0.15 -0.79 -7.07
C LEU A 149 0.96 -2.09 -6.96
N SER A 150 1.83 -2.21 -5.95
CA SER A 150 2.64 -3.43 -5.79
C SER A 150 1.73 -4.63 -5.55
N ALA A 151 0.68 -4.47 -4.73
CA ALA A 151 -0.28 -5.53 -4.43
C ALA A 151 -1.09 -5.97 -5.66
N GLU A 152 -1.55 -5.04 -6.49
CA GLU A 152 -2.28 -5.33 -7.73
C GLU A 152 -1.42 -6.08 -8.74
N LEU A 153 -0.19 -5.60 -8.99
CA LEU A 153 0.74 -6.25 -9.90
C LEU A 153 1.12 -7.66 -9.42
N MET A 154 1.31 -7.84 -8.11
CA MET A 154 1.59 -9.16 -7.53
C MET A 154 0.38 -10.09 -7.58
N ALA A 155 -0.84 -9.57 -7.41
CA ALA A 155 -2.06 -10.36 -7.61
C ALA A 155 -2.26 -10.79 -9.07
N GLU A 156 -2.03 -9.87 -10.01
CA GLU A 156 -2.05 -10.14 -11.45
C GLU A 156 -1.02 -11.19 -11.83
N LEU A 157 0.21 -11.08 -11.33
CA LEU A 157 1.28 -12.05 -11.56
C LEU A 157 0.89 -13.44 -11.03
N ALA A 158 0.35 -13.52 -9.81
CA ALA A 158 -0.09 -14.79 -9.23
C ALA A 158 -1.15 -15.48 -10.12
N VAL A 159 -2.16 -14.74 -10.58
CA VAL A 159 -3.20 -15.30 -11.46
C VAL A 159 -2.63 -15.69 -12.82
N ALA A 160 -1.71 -14.90 -13.39
CA ALA A 160 -1.06 -15.22 -14.65
C ALA A 160 -0.25 -16.53 -14.55
N GLU A 161 0.52 -16.70 -13.48
CA GLU A 161 1.29 -17.93 -13.22
C GLU A 161 0.38 -19.14 -12.97
N VAL A 162 -0.68 -18.98 -12.17
CA VAL A 162 -1.69 -20.03 -11.97
C VAL A 162 -2.34 -20.45 -13.30
N ASN A 163 -2.65 -19.48 -14.16
CA ASN A 163 -3.23 -19.76 -15.48
C ASN A 163 -2.25 -20.48 -16.42
N ALA A 164 -0.97 -20.11 -16.37
CA ALA A 164 0.09 -20.79 -17.11
C ALA A 164 0.26 -22.25 -16.68
N ASP A 165 -0.07 -22.57 -15.41
CA ASP A 165 -0.07 -23.94 -14.84
C ASP A 165 -1.43 -24.67 -14.96
N GLY A 166 -2.28 -24.27 -15.92
CA GLY A 166 -3.56 -24.94 -16.20
C GLY A 166 -4.76 -24.38 -15.42
N GLY A 167 -4.57 -23.27 -14.71
CA GLY A 167 -5.65 -22.52 -14.04
C GLY A 167 -6.11 -23.12 -12.72
N ILE A 168 -7.25 -22.64 -12.21
CA ILE A 168 -7.82 -23.04 -10.93
C ILE A 168 -8.82 -24.15 -11.16
N ALA A 169 -8.46 -25.37 -10.78
CA ALA A 169 -9.25 -26.57 -11.04
C ALA A 169 -9.62 -26.72 -12.53
N GLY A 170 -8.66 -26.44 -13.43
CA GLY A 170 -8.81 -26.57 -14.88
C GLY A 170 -9.53 -25.41 -15.57
N ARG A 171 -9.83 -24.32 -14.85
CA ARG A 171 -10.48 -23.12 -15.39
C ARG A 171 -9.54 -21.92 -15.30
N PRO A 172 -9.46 -21.04 -16.30
CA PRO A 172 -8.71 -19.79 -16.18
C PRO A 172 -9.24 -18.97 -14.99
N GLY A 173 -8.35 -18.51 -14.11
CA GLY A 173 -8.64 -17.53 -13.09
C GLY A 173 -8.70 -16.13 -13.68
N ARG A 174 -9.62 -15.29 -13.17
CA ARG A 174 -9.74 -13.88 -13.55
C ARG A 174 -9.96 -13.03 -12.31
N LEU A 175 -9.19 -11.97 -12.15
CA LEU A 175 -9.39 -11.00 -11.08
C LEU A 175 -10.58 -10.09 -11.39
N VAL A 176 -11.41 -9.85 -10.38
CA VAL A 176 -12.37 -8.76 -10.31
C VAL A 176 -11.83 -7.81 -9.25
N VAL A 177 -11.14 -6.77 -9.70
CA VAL A 177 -10.49 -5.79 -8.83
C VAL A 177 -11.50 -4.70 -8.45
N ALA A 178 -11.44 -4.22 -7.22
CA ALA A 178 -12.16 -3.03 -6.80
C ALA A 178 -11.34 -2.21 -5.81
N ASP A 179 -11.41 -0.89 -5.98
CA ASP A 179 -10.88 0.10 -5.04
C ASP A 179 -11.93 0.38 -3.95
N ASP A 180 -11.54 0.21 -2.69
CA ASP A 180 -12.40 0.57 -1.56
C ASP A 180 -12.25 2.02 -1.10
N GLY A 181 -11.30 2.78 -1.66
CA GLY A 181 -11.03 4.16 -1.24
C GLY A 181 -10.55 4.27 0.20
N THR A 182 -10.04 3.18 0.77
CA THR A 182 -9.77 3.03 2.21
C THR A 182 -11.04 3.21 3.07
N ASP A 183 -12.23 2.91 2.52
CA ASP A 183 -13.53 3.00 3.19
C ASP A 183 -14.19 1.62 3.36
N ALA A 184 -14.51 1.28 4.62
CA ALA A 184 -15.05 -0.03 4.95
C ALA A 184 -16.46 -0.28 4.38
N ARG A 185 -17.29 0.76 4.17
CA ARG A 185 -18.63 0.61 3.58
C ARG A 185 -18.54 0.35 2.09
N GLN A 186 -17.61 1.03 1.42
CA GLN A 186 -17.31 0.82 0.01
C GLN A 186 -16.77 -0.59 -0.20
N ALA A 187 -15.82 -1.06 0.62
CA ALA A 187 -15.33 -2.44 0.59
C ALA A 187 -16.47 -3.47 0.70
N ALA A 188 -17.40 -3.25 1.62
CA ALA A 188 -18.57 -4.12 1.81
C ALA A 188 -19.49 -4.15 0.58
N THR A 189 -19.70 -2.99 -0.05
CA THR A 189 -20.51 -2.84 -1.26
C THR A 189 -19.88 -3.60 -2.43
N GLU A 190 -18.57 -3.43 -2.63
CA GLU A 190 -17.81 -4.13 -3.66
C GLU A 190 -17.79 -5.64 -3.45
N ALA A 191 -17.65 -6.10 -2.22
CA ALA A 191 -17.72 -7.53 -1.91
C ALA A 191 -19.07 -8.15 -2.29
N VAL A 192 -20.19 -7.46 -2.03
CA VAL A 192 -21.52 -7.93 -2.44
C VAL A 192 -21.64 -7.97 -3.96
N ARG A 193 -21.08 -6.98 -4.68
CA ARG A 193 -21.02 -6.97 -6.15
C ARG A 193 -20.19 -8.16 -6.66
N MET A 194 -18.99 -8.38 -6.13
CA MET A 194 -18.13 -9.52 -6.49
C MET A 194 -18.83 -10.86 -6.27
N ALA A 195 -19.55 -11.01 -5.15
CA ALA A 195 -20.32 -12.23 -4.90
C ALA A 195 -21.47 -12.42 -5.91
N ARG A 196 -22.12 -11.35 -6.36
CA ARG A 196 -23.14 -11.41 -7.45
C ARG A 196 -22.50 -11.80 -8.79
N LEU A 197 -21.29 -11.32 -9.06
CA LEU A 197 -20.49 -11.71 -10.21
C LEU A 197 -19.94 -13.14 -10.12
N GLY A 198 -20.22 -13.88 -9.04
CA GLY A 198 -19.83 -15.28 -8.90
C GLY A 198 -18.44 -15.50 -8.30
N CYS A 199 -17.80 -14.48 -7.72
CA CYS A 199 -16.55 -14.67 -6.99
C CYS A 199 -16.77 -15.59 -5.78
N ARG A 200 -15.98 -16.66 -5.69
CA ARG A 200 -16.01 -17.63 -4.58
C ARG A 200 -14.93 -17.37 -3.53
N ALA A 201 -13.97 -16.52 -3.85
CA ALA A 201 -13.02 -15.96 -2.90
C ALA A 201 -12.88 -14.45 -3.15
N VAL A 202 -12.71 -13.70 -2.07
CA VAL A 202 -12.40 -12.26 -2.07
C VAL A 202 -11.15 -12.05 -1.23
N PHE A 203 -10.06 -11.66 -1.88
CA PHE A 203 -8.81 -11.26 -1.25
C PHE A 203 -8.90 -9.77 -0.92
N VAL A 204 -8.85 -9.46 0.37
CA VAL A 204 -8.88 -8.09 0.88
C VAL A 204 -7.45 -7.71 1.24
N ASN A 205 -6.82 -6.89 0.40
CA ASN A 205 -5.54 -6.26 0.66
C ASN A 205 -5.81 -4.78 0.98
N SER A 206 -6.47 -4.56 2.11
CA SER A 206 -6.88 -3.25 2.63
C SER A 206 -6.96 -3.31 4.16
N THR A 207 -7.44 -2.26 4.79
CA THR A 207 -7.50 -2.09 6.24
C THR A 207 -8.27 -3.21 6.94
N SER A 208 -7.96 -3.44 8.22
CA SER A 208 -8.73 -4.35 9.07
C SER A 208 -10.21 -3.97 9.19
N ALA A 209 -10.53 -2.68 9.08
CA ALA A 209 -11.93 -2.20 9.05
C ALA A 209 -12.65 -2.65 7.78
N SER A 210 -12.00 -2.53 6.61
CA SER A 210 -12.51 -3.05 5.33
C SER A 210 -12.72 -4.56 5.37
N PHE A 211 -11.72 -5.31 5.86
CA PHE A 211 -11.86 -6.77 6.00
C PHE A 211 -13.06 -7.17 6.87
N GLU A 212 -13.23 -6.54 8.03
CA GLU A 212 -14.34 -6.87 8.93
C GLU A 212 -15.71 -6.51 8.32
N ALA A 213 -15.80 -5.41 7.57
CA ALA A 213 -17.02 -5.02 6.86
C ALA A 213 -17.36 -5.99 5.72
N VAL A 214 -16.36 -6.40 4.93
CA VAL A 214 -16.51 -7.44 3.89
C VAL A 214 -16.96 -8.77 4.49
N ARG A 215 -16.31 -9.20 5.58
CA ARG A 215 -16.65 -10.44 6.29
C ARG A 215 -18.11 -10.43 6.78
N ARG A 216 -18.59 -9.29 7.31
CA ARG A 216 -19.98 -9.12 7.74
C ARG A 216 -20.95 -9.11 6.56
N ALA A 217 -20.62 -8.41 5.48
CA ALA A 217 -21.48 -8.30 4.30
C ALA A 217 -21.65 -9.63 3.55
N LEU A 218 -20.64 -10.50 3.61
CA LEU A 218 -20.66 -11.83 3.01
C LEU A 218 -21.05 -12.94 4.00
N ALA A 219 -21.42 -12.61 5.23
CA ALA A 219 -21.84 -13.60 6.22
C ALA A 219 -23.00 -14.46 5.70
N GLY A 220 -22.88 -15.78 5.88
CA GLY A 220 -23.87 -16.75 5.39
C GLY A 220 -23.79 -17.07 3.89
N ARG A 221 -22.93 -16.39 3.12
CA ARG A 221 -22.66 -16.75 1.72
C ARG A 221 -21.51 -17.75 1.64
N ASP A 222 -21.56 -18.61 0.63
CA ASP A 222 -20.47 -19.51 0.29
C ASP A 222 -19.38 -18.76 -0.51
N VAL A 223 -18.76 -17.79 0.16
CA VAL A 223 -17.65 -16.96 -0.32
C VAL A 223 -16.59 -16.91 0.76
N LEU A 224 -15.36 -17.28 0.39
CA LEU A 224 -14.20 -17.19 1.26
C LEU A 224 -13.67 -15.75 1.27
N VAL A 225 -13.46 -15.18 2.46
CA VAL A 225 -12.82 -13.87 2.61
C VAL A 225 -11.41 -14.08 3.15
N VAL A 226 -10.41 -13.54 2.47
CA VAL A 226 -9.00 -13.66 2.87
C VAL A 226 -8.44 -12.28 3.14
N HIS A 227 -8.05 -12.00 4.38
CA HIS A 227 -7.24 -10.82 4.71
C HIS A 227 -5.81 -11.12 4.32
N SER A 228 -5.35 -10.53 3.22
CA SER A 228 -4.05 -10.81 2.62
C SER A 228 -3.04 -9.70 2.92
N VAL A 229 -3.03 -9.22 4.16
CA VAL A 229 -2.13 -8.19 4.69
C VAL A 229 -2.05 -8.35 6.22
N LEU A 230 -0.97 -7.88 6.83
CA LEU A 230 -0.80 -7.79 8.30
C LEU A 230 -2.03 -7.25 9.00
N ASN A 231 -2.31 -7.76 10.19
CA ASN A 231 -3.48 -7.36 10.97
C ASN A 231 -3.39 -7.79 12.44
N GLU A 232 -4.17 -7.13 13.28
CA GLU A 232 -4.20 -7.27 14.74
C GLU A 232 -4.69 -8.63 15.24
N GLY A 233 -5.21 -9.47 14.35
CA GLY A 233 -5.79 -10.77 14.67
C GLY A 233 -7.30 -10.67 14.90
N GLY A 234 -7.82 -11.44 15.86
CA GLY A 234 -9.24 -11.49 16.18
C GLY A 234 -9.84 -12.89 16.02
N GLY A 235 -11.18 -12.95 16.01
CA GLY A 235 -11.92 -14.21 15.96
C GLY A 235 -11.60 -15.04 14.71
N THR A 236 -11.58 -16.36 14.88
CA THR A 236 -11.40 -17.32 13.79
C THR A 236 -12.73 -17.63 13.12
N SER A 237 -12.72 -17.79 11.79
CA SER A 237 -13.87 -18.25 11.02
C SER A 237 -13.40 -19.18 9.91
N PRO A 238 -14.13 -20.28 9.61
CA PRO A 238 -13.77 -21.13 8.48
C PRO A 238 -13.92 -20.41 7.13
N THR A 239 -14.73 -19.35 7.03
CA THR A 239 -14.93 -18.57 5.80
C THR A 239 -14.20 -17.23 5.81
N ALA A 240 -13.44 -16.93 6.87
CA ALA A 240 -12.66 -15.69 6.97
C ALA A 240 -11.25 -16.00 7.49
N VAL A 241 -10.28 -15.97 6.58
CA VAL A 241 -8.89 -16.29 6.85
C VAL A 241 -8.09 -15.00 6.97
N ARG A 242 -7.15 -14.96 7.91
CA ARG A 242 -6.26 -13.82 8.11
C ARG A 242 -4.83 -14.29 7.95
N PHE A 243 -4.13 -13.72 6.98
CA PHE A 243 -2.69 -13.92 6.79
C PHE A 243 -1.90 -12.71 7.26
N GLY A 244 -0.58 -12.82 7.19
CA GLY A 244 0.34 -11.76 7.56
C GLY A 244 0.69 -11.73 9.04
N GLU A 245 1.47 -10.71 9.37
CA GLU A 245 2.12 -10.47 10.63
C GLU A 245 1.13 -10.02 11.72
N ARG A 246 1.51 -10.25 12.97
CA ARG A 246 0.74 -9.84 14.16
C ARG A 246 1.51 -8.81 14.97
N PRO A 247 0.84 -7.77 15.53
CA PRO A 247 1.52 -6.73 16.30
C PRO A 247 2.40 -7.27 17.40
N ARG A 248 1.92 -8.29 18.14
CA ARG A 248 2.69 -8.88 19.23
C ARG A 248 4.04 -9.44 18.75
N ALA A 249 4.05 -10.21 17.66
CA ALA A 249 5.27 -10.80 17.13
C ALA A 249 6.22 -9.73 16.58
N GLN A 250 5.69 -8.73 15.86
CA GLN A 250 6.49 -7.60 15.37
C GLN A 250 7.13 -6.84 16.55
N LEU A 251 6.36 -6.53 17.59
CA LEU A 251 6.84 -5.81 18.76
C LEU A 251 7.85 -6.61 19.56
N GLU A 252 7.65 -7.92 19.73
CA GLU A 252 8.61 -8.80 20.40
C GLU A 252 9.95 -8.87 19.63
N ALA A 253 9.91 -8.76 18.29
CA ALA A 253 11.09 -8.64 17.45
C ALA A 253 11.80 -7.27 17.52
N LEU A 254 11.06 -6.19 17.80
CA LEU A 254 11.55 -4.81 17.66
C LEU A 254 11.94 -4.14 18.99
N VAL A 255 11.11 -4.28 20.03
CA VAL A 255 11.21 -3.46 21.25
C VAL A 255 12.54 -3.65 21.97
N GLY A 256 12.87 -4.90 22.31
CA GLY A 256 14.11 -5.22 23.03
C GLY A 256 15.37 -4.79 22.27
N PRO A 257 15.54 -5.21 21.00
CA PRO A 257 16.66 -4.78 20.18
C PRO A 257 16.75 -3.27 19.99
N THR A 258 15.62 -2.56 19.86
CA THR A 258 15.62 -1.10 19.74
C THR A 258 16.13 -0.45 21.01
N MET A 259 15.60 -0.82 22.17
CA MET A 259 16.05 -0.31 23.47
C MET A 259 17.54 -0.60 23.73
N ALA A 260 18.00 -1.79 23.35
CA ALA A 260 19.41 -2.17 23.50
C ALA A 260 20.34 -1.30 22.63
N THR A 261 19.93 -0.99 21.40
CA THR A 261 20.74 -0.18 20.48
C THR A 261 20.72 1.31 20.78
N THR A 262 19.60 1.86 21.27
CA THR A 262 19.44 3.30 21.49
C THR A 262 19.66 3.72 22.94
N GLY A 263 19.55 2.79 23.89
CA GLY A 263 19.49 3.08 25.33
C GLY A 263 18.16 3.69 25.79
N GLY A 264 17.26 4.04 24.86
CA GLY A 264 15.94 4.61 25.15
C GLY A 264 15.02 3.58 25.79
N ARG A 265 14.16 4.02 26.72
CA ARG A 265 13.21 3.13 27.41
C ARG A 265 11.79 3.68 27.47
N ARG A 266 11.60 4.97 27.21
CA ARG A 266 10.30 5.65 27.25
C ARG A 266 9.71 5.71 25.85
N TRP A 267 8.57 5.06 25.68
CA TRP A 267 7.86 4.91 24.41
C TRP A 267 6.64 5.82 24.35
N PHE A 268 6.49 6.55 23.25
CA PHE A 268 5.25 7.21 22.88
C PHE A 268 4.57 6.43 21.75
N LEU A 269 3.26 6.21 21.85
CA LEU A 269 2.50 5.48 20.83
C LEU A 269 1.75 6.45 19.92
N VAL A 270 1.87 6.29 18.60
CA VAL A 270 1.11 7.07 17.62
C VAL A 270 0.43 6.13 16.63
N GLY A 271 -0.81 6.44 16.25
CA GLY A 271 -1.59 5.65 15.30
C GLY A 271 -2.88 6.34 14.90
N GLU A 272 -3.63 5.74 13.98
CA GLU A 272 -4.97 6.19 13.65
C GLU A 272 -6.03 5.60 14.59
N ASP A 273 -7.15 6.29 14.78
CA ASP A 273 -8.23 5.84 15.65
C ASP A 273 -9.11 4.77 14.99
N TYR A 274 -8.53 3.56 14.82
CA TYR A 274 -9.22 2.38 14.32
C TYR A 274 -8.60 1.07 14.83
N VAL A 275 -9.25 -0.05 14.50
CA VAL A 275 -9.00 -1.36 15.12
C VAL A 275 -7.54 -1.83 15.10
N TRP A 276 -6.78 -1.50 14.06
CA TRP A 276 -5.37 -1.85 13.94
C TRP A 276 -4.52 -1.20 15.03
N SER A 277 -4.51 0.13 15.12
CA SER A 277 -3.71 0.87 16.08
C SER A 277 -4.12 0.58 17.51
N HIS A 278 -5.42 0.39 17.78
CA HIS A 278 -5.91 -0.10 19.08
C HIS A 278 -5.30 -1.47 19.44
N GLY A 279 -5.28 -2.40 18.48
CA GLY A 279 -4.64 -3.72 18.64
C GLY A 279 -3.13 -3.64 18.85
N VAL A 280 -2.44 -2.79 18.08
CA VAL A 280 -1.00 -2.53 18.21
C VAL A 280 -0.68 -1.94 19.58
N HIS A 281 -1.38 -0.89 19.99
CA HIS A 281 -1.09 -0.19 21.23
C HIS A 281 -1.41 -1.06 22.46
N ALA A 282 -2.42 -1.93 22.38
CA ALA A 282 -2.70 -2.93 23.41
C ALA A 282 -1.58 -3.98 23.51
N ALA A 283 -1.00 -4.42 22.38
CA ALA A 283 0.16 -5.30 22.38
C ALA A 283 1.42 -4.58 22.88
N ALA A 284 1.64 -3.34 22.47
CA ALA A 284 2.78 -2.51 22.83
C ALA A 284 2.92 -2.34 24.34
N ARG A 285 1.85 -1.93 25.04
CA ARG A 285 1.85 -1.79 26.50
C ARG A 285 2.36 -3.05 27.20
N ARG A 286 1.95 -4.24 26.75
CA ARG A 286 2.38 -5.52 27.32
C ARG A 286 3.80 -5.92 26.94
N VAL A 287 4.26 -5.61 25.72
CA VAL A 287 5.59 -6.00 25.24
C VAL A 287 6.65 -5.05 25.80
N VAL A 288 6.39 -3.74 25.79
CA VAL A 288 7.26 -2.70 26.34
C VAL A 288 7.50 -2.92 27.83
N ASP A 289 6.44 -3.12 28.61
CA ASP A 289 6.54 -3.40 30.05
C ASP A 289 7.37 -4.66 30.33
N ARG A 290 7.09 -5.77 29.63
CA ARG A 290 7.88 -7.02 29.76
C ARG A 290 9.35 -6.86 29.38
N ALA A 291 9.68 -5.94 28.47
CA ALA A 291 11.05 -5.64 28.07
C ALA A 291 11.74 -4.63 29.00
N GLY A 292 11.06 -4.15 30.05
CA GLY A 292 11.59 -3.17 31.00
C GLY A 292 11.59 -1.73 30.48
N GLY A 293 10.74 -1.42 29.50
CA GLY A 293 10.44 -0.07 29.04
C GLY A 293 9.15 0.45 29.65
N GLU A 294 8.82 1.71 29.35
CA GLU A 294 7.63 2.39 29.85
C GLU A 294 6.90 3.09 28.70
N VAL A 295 5.58 3.03 28.67
CA VAL A 295 4.77 3.85 27.75
C VAL A 295 4.41 5.15 28.44
N VAL A 296 4.95 6.27 27.96
CA VAL A 296 4.82 7.60 28.57
C VAL A 296 3.75 8.49 27.94
N GLY A 297 3.17 8.05 26.82
CA GLY A 297 2.10 8.78 26.15
C GLY A 297 1.55 8.03 24.94
N GLU A 298 0.40 8.49 24.47
CA GLU A 298 -0.29 7.97 23.30
C GLU A 298 -1.01 9.09 22.57
N SER A 299 -1.10 8.98 21.25
CA SER A 299 -1.93 9.82 20.40
C SER A 299 -2.60 8.98 19.32
N LEU A 300 -3.92 9.11 19.22
CA LEU A 300 -4.68 8.60 18.09
C LEU A 300 -5.20 9.78 17.25
N THR A 301 -5.07 9.68 15.93
CA THR A 301 -5.56 10.67 14.95
C THR A 301 -6.60 10.05 14.02
N PRO A 302 -7.50 10.82 13.39
CA PRO A 302 -8.32 10.30 12.31
C PRO A 302 -7.44 9.76 11.16
N LEU A 303 -7.91 8.74 10.45
CA LEU A 303 -7.26 8.28 9.22
C LEU A 303 -7.33 9.37 8.13
N GLY A 304 -6.23 9.60 7.42
CA GLY A 304 -6.10 10.70 6.47
C GLY A 304 -5.62 12.01 7.12
N THR A 305 -4.97 11.93 8.28
CA THR A 305 -4.38 13.11 8.94
C THR A 305 -3.15 13.57 8.19
N GLY A 306 -3.17 14.81 7.69
CA GLY A 306 -2.03 15.43 7.01
C GLY A 306 -1.19 16.37 7.87
N ASP A 307 -1.66 16.81 9.03
CA ASP A 307 -0.94 17.71 9.94
C ASP A 307 -0.75 17.03 11.30
N PHE A 308 0.51 16.72 11.62
CA PHE A 308 0.91 16.06 12.85
C PHE A 308 1.52 17.01 13.88
N THR A 309 1.50 18.33 13.65
CA THR A 309 2.15 19.33 14.52
C THR A 309 1.80 19.14 16.00
N ALA A 310 0.52 18.94 16.31
CA ALA A 310 0.06 18.72 17.69
C ALA A 310 0.53 17.38 18.29
N VAL A 311 0.67 16.34 17.46
CA VAL A 311 1.21 15.03 17.88
C VAL A 311 2.70 15.16 18.20
N LEU A 312 3.46 15.83 17.33
CA LEU A 312 4.89 16.07 17.51
C LEU A 312 5.17 16.83 18.81
N GLU A 313 4.34 17.84 19.13
CA GLU A 313 4.48 18.60 20.37
C GLU A 313 4.20 17.74 21.61
N ARG A 314 3.22 16.84 21.55
CA ARG A 314 2.99 15.87 22.63
C ARG A 314 4.17 14.91 22.80
N ILE A 315 4.78 14.46 21.71
CA ILE A 315 5.96 13.59 21.79
C ILE A 315 7.11 14.36 22.48
N ARG A 316 7.40 15.60 22.07
CA ARG A 316 8.47 16.42 22.68
C ARG A 316 8.27 16.62 24.17
N THR A 317 7.05 16.94 24.59
CA THR A 317 6.73 17.25 25.99
C THR A 317 6.56 16.01 26.86
N SER A 318 6.33 14.83 26.27
CA SER A 318 6.23 13.56 27.00
C SER A 318 7.57 13.06 27.57
N GLY A 319 8.69 13.55 27.03
CA GLY A 319 10.02 13.03 27.34
C GLY A 319 10.27 11.62 26.77
N ALA A 320 9.54 11.18 25.74
CA ALA A 320 9.81 9.90 25.11
C ALA A 320 11.20 9.86 24.46
N ASP A 321 11.85 8.69 24.52
CA ASP A 321 13.09 8.40 23.82
C ASP A 321 12.80 7.71 22.46
N LEU A 322 11.67 7.00 22.41
CA LEU A 322 11.26 6.14 21.31
C LEU A 322 9.80 6.42 20.94
N VAL A 323 9.49 6.33 19.65
CA VAL A 323 8.11 6.34 19.14
C VAL A 323 7.81 4.97 18.54
N LEU A 324 6.64 4.42 18.88
CA LEU A 324 6.02 3.35 18.13
C LEU A 324 4.95 3.95 17.22
N SER A 325 5.17 3.91 15.91
CA SER A 325 4.16 4.25 14.93
C SER A 325 3.38 3.01 14.49
N SER A 326 2.05 3.12 14.58
CA SER A 326 1.09 2.23 13.95
C SER A 326 0.32 2.92 12.82
N LEU A 327 0.77 4.10 12.39
CA LEU A 327 0.24 4.81 11.22
C LEU A 327 0.46 3.99 9.95
N ILE A 328 -0.37 4.25 8.94
CA ILE A 328 -0.33 3.59 7.64
C ILE A 328 -0.31 4.60 6.48
N GLY A 329 0.28 4.18 5.38
CA GLY A 329 0.22 4.83 4.08
C GLY A 329 0.66 6.29 4.12
N ALA A 330 -0.18 7.17 3.59
CA ALA A 330 0.10 8.60 3.50
C ALA A 330 0.26 9.27 4.88
N ASP A 331 -0.43 8.80 5.91
CA ASP A 331 -0.35 9.35 7.27
C ASP A 331 1.04 9.08 7.88
N GLU A 332 1.57 7.87 7.71
CA GLU A 332 2.95 7.52 8.12
C GLU A 332 3.98 8.38 7.35
N VAL A 333 3.79 8.55 6.03
CA VAL A 333 4.66 9.40 5.21
C VAL A 333 4.68 10.83 5.73
N ALA A 334 3.52 11.41 6.01
CA ALA A 334 3.39 12.78 6.50
C ALA A 334 4.00 12.94 7.90
N PHE A 335 3.74 11.99 8.80
CA PHE A 335 4.27 12.00 10.16
C PHE A 335 5.81 11.94 10.19
N GLU A 336 6.41 11.04 9.40
CA GLU A 336 7.87 10.86 9.35
C GLU A 336 8.59 12.08 8.74
N ARG A 337 8.03 12.66 7.68
CA ARG A 337 8.57 13.88 7.06
C ARG A 337 8.49 15.07 8.02
N GLN A 338 7.32 15.31 8.62
CA GLN A 338 7.17 16.41 9.59
C GLN A 338 8.02 16.19 10.85
N SER A 339 8.18 14.94 11.30
CA SER A 339 9.09 14.62 12.39
C SER A 339 10.54 15.00 12.07
N ALA A 340 11.00 14.72 10.86
CA ALA A 340 12.34 15.07 10.40
C ALA A 340 12.52 16.58 10.27
N ASP A 341 11.58 17.26 9.59
CA ASP A 341 11.60 18.71 9.40
C ASP A 341 11.59 19.47 10.73
N ALA A 342 10.89 18.93 11.73
CA ALA A 342 10.77 19.53 13.05
C ALA A 342 11.92 19.12 14.00
N GLY A 343 12.95 18.43 13.51
CA GLY A 343 14.13 18.02 14.29
C GLY A 343 13.86 16.96 15.37
N LEU A 344 12.68 16.35 15.38
CA LEU A 344 12.31 15.34 16.40
C LEU A 344 13.21 14.10 16.27
N ARG A 345 13.66 13.80 15.05
CA ARG A 345 14.54 12.67 14.74
C ARG A 345 15.94 12.79 15.33
N ASP A 346 16.36 13.97 15.78
CA ASP A 346 17.68 14.14 16.40
C ASP A 346 17.75 13.47 17.76
N THR A 347 16.62 13.37 18.47
CA THR A 347 16.53 12.91 19.85
C THR A 347 15.65 11.67 20.03
N VAL A 348 14.69 11.45 19.13
CA VAL A 348 13.71 10.36 19.22
C VAL A 348 13.88 9.42 18.03
N ARG A 349 13.88 8.12 18.29
CA ARG A 349 13.91 7.08 17.24
C ARG A 349 12.53 6.46 17.06
N THR A 350 12.15 6.18 15.83
CA THR A 350 10.85 5.56 15.53
C THR A 350 10.99 4.12 15.08
N VAL A 351 10.09 3.31 15.62
CA VAL A 351 9.75 1.99 15.13
C VAL A 351 8.37 2.07 14.50
N ALA A 352 8.25 1.70 13.22
CA ALA A 352 7.00 1.73 12.48
C ALA A 352 6.60 0.30 12.09
N LEU A 353 5.36 -0.11 12.41
CA LEU A 353 4.91 -1.49 12.16
C LEU A 353 4.38 -1.73 10.73
N VAL A 354 4.12 -0.66 9.98
CA VAL A 354 3.62 -0.71 8.59
C VAL A 354 4.50 0.16 7.68
N LEU A 355 5.82 -0.03 7.81
CA LEU A 355 6.82 0.60 6.96
C LEU A 355 7.37 -0.41 5.97
N ASP A 356 6.90 -0.34 4.73
CA ASP A 356 7.39 -1.13 3.61
C ASP A 356 8.19 -0.27 2.60
N GLU A 357 8.73 -0.90 1.55
CA GLU A 357 9.55 -0.23 0.55
C GLU A 357 8.79 0.88 -0.18
N SER A 358 7.48 0.69 -0.40
CA SER A 358 6.61 1.69 -1.03
C SER A 358 6.44 2.91 -0.13
N THR A 359 6.20 2.70 1.17
CA THR A 359 6.08 3.78 2.15
C THR A 359 7.40 4.53 2.33
N LEU A 360 8.51 3.79 2.48
CA LEU A 360 9.84 4.40 2.63
C LEU A 360 10.23 5.25 1.41
N ALA A 361 9.87 4.82 0.19
CA ALA A 361 10.12 5.58 -1.02
C ALA A 361 9.42 6.95 -1.02
N HIS A 362 8.27 7.08 -0.38
CA HIS A 362 7.52 8.34 -0.26
C HIS A 362 7.94 9.19 0.93
N ILE A 363 8.41 8.56 2.03
CA ILE A 363 9.08 9.27 3.13
C ILE A 363 10.36 9.94 2.62
N GLY A 364 11.12 9.24 1.77
CA GLY A 364 12.38 9.71 1.21
C GLY A 364 13.59 9.40 2.09
N PRO A 365 14.81 9.43 1.52
CA PRO A 365 16.01 8.93 2.18
C PRO A 365 16.43 9.74 3.42
N ALA A 366 16.14 11.04 3.47
CA ALA A 366 16.50 11.90 4.59
C ALA A 366 15.59 11.67 5.80
N ALA A 367 14.27 11.80 5.61
CA ALA A 367 13.30 11.59 6.69
C ALA A 367 13.19 10.12 7.13
N GLY A 368 13.51 9.19 6.23
CA GLY A 368 13.44 7.75 6.49
C GLY A 368 14.68 7.18 7.17
N GLN A 369 15.74 7.95 7.39
CA GLN A 369 16.98 7.40 7.93
C GLN A 369 16.81 6.90 9.38
N GLY A 370 17.20 5.64 9.63
CA GLY A 370 17.19 5.01 10.96
C GLY A 370 15.83 4.52 11.44
N LEU A 371 14.77 4.58 10.60
CA LEU A 371 13.49 3.94 10.92
C LEU A 371 13.65 2.43 11.00
N ARG A 372 12.98 1.80 11.95
CA ARG A 372 12.99 0.33 12.09
C ARG A 372 11.61 -0.25 11.93
N THR A 373 11.56 -1.43 11.32
CA THR A 373 10.33 -2.18 11.04
C THR A 373 10.61 -3.67 11.13
N ALA A 374 9.56 -4.47 11.32
CA ALA A 374 9.65 -5.92 11.27
C ALA A 374 8.51 -6.48 10.44
N LEU A 375 8.86 -7.12 9.33
CA LEU A 375 7.93 -7.67 8.35
C LEU A 375 8.37 -9.07 7.97
N ALA A 376 7.44 -9.84 7.42
CA ALA A 376 7.67 -11.18 6.94
C ALA A 376 8.53 -11.19 5.68
N TYR A 377 8.55 -10.12 4.90
CA TYR A 377 9.26 -10.04 3.62
C TYR A 377 9.89 -8.66 3.44
N PHE A 378 11.05 -8.64 2.78
CA PHE A 378 11.69 -7.46 2.22
C PHE A 378 12.23 -7.83 0.84
N GLU A 379 12.21 -6.89 -0.11
CA GLU A 379 12.68 -7.14 -1.48
C GLU A 379 14.15 -7.61 -1.48
N ASP A 380 15.02 -6.95 -0.71
CA ASP A 380 16.42 -7.33 -0.52
C ASP A 380 16.62 -8.39 0.59
N GLY A 381 15.55 -9.08 1.00
CA GLY A 381 15.55 -10.03 2.12
C GLY A 381 16.11 -11.43 1.78
N PRO A 382 16.63 -12.17 2.78
CA PRO A 382 17.27 -13.48 2.58
C PRO A 382 16.25 -14.62 2.45
N ILE A 383 15.38 -14.55 1.45
CA ILE A 383 14.30 -15.54 1.24
C ILE A 383 14.62 -16.39 0.02
N ALA A 384 14.62 -17.72 0.19
CA ALA A 384 14.88 -18.65 -0.90
C ALA A 384 13.85 -18.49 -2.03
N GLY A 385 14.31 -18.43 -3.27
CA GLY A 385 13.45 -18.25 -4.46
C GLY A 385 13.06 -16.80 -4.77
N ASN A 386 13.42 -15.84 -3.90
CA ASN A 386 13.08 -14.43 -4.07
C ASN A 386 13.66 -13.82 -5.36
N ASP A 387 14.92 -14.12 -5.70
CA ASP A 387 15.54 -13.65 -6.95
C ASP A 387 14.74 -14.07 -8.19
N GLY A 388 14.21 -15.29 -8.18
CA GLY A 388 13.36 -15.80 -9.25
C GLY A 388 12.02 -15.09 -9.34
N LEU A 389 11.40 -14.78 -8.19
CA LEU A 389 10.18 -13.96 -8.15
C LEU A 389 10.46 -12.56 -8.71
N GLN A 390 11.51 -11.89 -8.22
CA GLN A 390 11.88 -10.56 -8.70
C GLN A 390 12.14 -10.55 -10.20
N GLN A 391 12.85 -11.55 -10.74
CA GLN A 391 13.09 -11.65 -12.18
C GLN A 391 11.78 -11.73 -12.97
N ARG A 392 10.82 -12.57 -12.55
CA ARG A 392 9.53 -12.70 -13.22
C ARG A 392 8.69 -11.43 -13.11
N TYR A 393 8.66 -10.82 -11.93
CA TYR A 393 7.95 -9.57 -11.69
C TYR A 393 8.51 -8.42 -12.55
N ARG A 394 9.83 -8.26 -12.61
CA ARG A 394 10.49 -7.26 -13.47
C ARG A 394 10.32 -7.56 -14.95
N ALA A 395 10.29 -8.82 -15.36
CA ALA A 395 10.01 -9.21 -16.74
C ALA A 395 8.56 -8.87 -17.15
N ALA A 396 7.60 -9.04 -16.23
CA ALA A 396 6.19 -8.74 -16.48
C ALA A 396 5.89 -7.24 -16.53
N TYR A 397 6.49 -6.45 -15.62
CA TYR A 397 6.07 -5.06 -15.37
C TYR A 397 7.19 -4.03 -15.56
N GLY A 398 8.39 -4.47 -15.92
CA GLY A 398 9.53 -3.62 -16.22
C GLY A 398 10.30 -3.14 -14.99
N THR A 399 11.41 -2.45 -15.26
CA THR A 399 12.37 -1.98 -14.25
C THR A 399 11.77 -0.96 -13.28
N TRP A 400 10.71 -0.26 -13.68
CA TRP A 400 10.08 0.80 -12.87
C TRP A 400 8.88 0.36 -12.05
N ALA A 401 8.51 -0.93 -12.10
CA ALA A 401 7.51 -1.47 -11.19
C ALA A 401 7.88 -1.12 -9.73
N PRO A 402 6.92 -0.90 -8.82
CA PRO A 402 7.25 -0.68 -7.42
C PRO A 402 7.94 -1.90 -6.84
N ALA A 403 8.70 -1.71 -5.78
CA ALA A 403 9.29 -2.80 -5.02
C ALA A 403 8.21 -3.82 -4.62
N ILE A 404 8.56 -5.11 -4.64
CA ILE A 404 7.74 -6.12 -3.97
C ILE A 404 7.84 -5.86 -2.47
N THR A 405 6.72 -5.86 -1.76
CA THR A 405 6.64 -5.57 -0.33
C THR A 405 6.01 -6.75 0.40
N ALA A 406 6.08 -6.78 1.73
CA ALA A 406 5.38 -7.83 2.50
C ALA A 406 3.87 -7.84 2.25
N LEU A 407 3.28 -6.66 2.00
CA LEU A 407 1.85 -6.53 1.74
C LEU A 407 1.49 -7.09 0.36
N SER A 408 2.35 -6.90 -0.65
CA SER A 408 2.10 -7.41 -1.99
C SER A 408 2.50 -8.88 -2.17
N GLU A 409 3.55 -9.33 -1.48
CA GLU A 409 3.92 -10.75 -1.44
C GLU A 409 2.85 -11.60 -0.74
N THR A 410 2.26 -11.10 0.35
CA THR A 410 1.19 -11.82 1.06
C THR A 410 -0.01 -12.11 0.15
N VAL A 411 -0.45 -11.16 -0.69
CA VAL A 411 -1.56 -11.41 -1.63
C VAL A 411 -1.18 -12.39 -2.74
N TYR A 412 0.05 -12.31 -3.25
CA TYR A 412 0.57 -13.26 -4.23
C TYR A 412 0.57 -14.70 -3.72
N GLU A 413 1.15 -14.93 -2.54
CA GLU A 413 1.17 -16.26 -1.94
C GLU A 413 -0.24 -16.74 -1.56
N SER A 414 -1.12 -15.81 -1.13
CA SER A 414 -2.51 -16.14 -0.80
C SER A 414 -3.28 -16.69 -2.01
N ILE A 415 -3.09 -16.10 -3.20
CA ILE A 415 -3.73 -16.54 -4.44
C ILE A 415 -3.20 -17.90 -4.87
N HIS A 416 -1.88 -18.10 -4.86
CA HIS A 416 -1.26 -19.39 -5.16
C HIS A 416 -1.72 -20.50 -4.22
N ARG A 417 -1.76 -20.21 -2.92
CA ARG A 417 -2.23 -21.15 -1.90
C ARG A 417 -3.72 -21.48 -2.08
N TYR A 418 -4.55 -20.49 -2.41
CA TYR A 418 -5.97 -20.72 -2.72
C TYR A 418 -6.15 -21.58 -3.99
N ALA A 419 -5.42 -21.28 -5.07
CA ALA A 419 -5.46 -22.08 -6.29
C ALA A 419 -5.11 -23.55 -6.02
N ARG A 420 -4.08 -23.81 -5.22
CA ARG A 420 -3.70 -25.17 -4.79
C ARG A 420 -4.78 -25.85 -3.96
N VAL A 421 -5.39 -25.14 -3.00
CA VAL A 421 -6.49 -25.67 -2.19
C VAL A 421 -7.69 -26.04 -3.07
N ARG A 422 -8.05 -25.17 -4.02
CA ARG A 422 -9.13 -25.43 -4.99
C ARG A 422 -8.82 -26.58 -5.93
N HIS A 423 -7.57 -26.77 -6.33
CA HIS A 423 -7.16 -27.91 -7.15
C HIS A 423 -7.36 -29.24 -6.40
N LEU A 424 -7.00 -29.27 -5.11
CA LEU A 424 -7.15 -30.46 -4.26
C LEU A 424 -8.61 -30.73 -3.87
N ASP A 425 -9.43 -29.69 -3.76
CA ASP A 425 -10.85 -29.79 -3.44
C ASP A 425 -11.71 -28.84 -4.31
N PRO A 426 -11.97 -29.21 -5.59
CA PRO A 426 -12.73 -28.38 -6.51
C PRO A 426 -14.20 -28.18 -6.13
N SER A 427 -14.76 -29.07 -5.30
CA SER A 427 -16.16 -29.03 -4.85
C SER A 427 -16.36 -28.50 -3.43
N GLY A 428 -15.28 -28.30 -2.66
CA GLY A 428 -15.35 -27.83 -1.29
C GLY A 428 -16.08 -26.51 -1.14
N SER A 429 -16.68 -26.30 0.03
CA SER A 429 -17.26 -25.01 0.40
C SER A 429 -16.17 -24.00 0.72
N ALA A 430 -16.54 -22.71 0.78
CA ALA A 430 -15.67 -21.66 1.30
C ALA A 430 -15.11 -22.00 2.69
N GLY A 431 -15.90 -22.69 3.53
CA GLY A 431 -15.48 -23.13 4.85
C GLY A 431 -14.43 -24.24 4.81
N ASP A 432 -14.52 -25.16 3.85
CA ASP A 432 -13.54 -26.23 3.64
C ASP A 432 -12.21 -25.65 3.17
N HIS A 433 -12.26 -24.75 2.17
CA HIS A 433 -11.07 -24.09 1.66
C HIS A 433 -10.41 -23.20 2.71
N GLY A 434 -11.18 -22.43 3.47
CA GLY A 434 -10.60 -21.58 4.52
C GLY A 434 -9.96 -22.39 5.65
N ARG A 435 -10.55 -23.54 6.05
CA ARG A 435 -9.89 -24.48 6.96
C ARG A 435 -8.59 -25.03 6.38
N ALA A 436 -8.57 -25.38 5.10
CA ALA A 436 -7.36 -25.88 4.43
C ALA A 436 -6.28 -24.80 4.34
N LEU A 437 -6.66 -23.54 4.08
CA LEU A 437 -5.76 -22.39 4.07
C LEU A 437 -5.13 -22.12 5.44
N MET A 438 -5.88 -22.29 6.54
CA MET A 438 -5.36 -22.06 7.90
C MET A 438 -4.44 -23.19 8.42
N ARG A 439 -4.42 -24.36 7.77
CA ARG A 439 -3.56 -25.46 8.22
C ARG A 439 -2.09 -25.09 8.04
N ARG A 440 -1.35 -25.02 9.15
CA ARG A 440 0.10 -24.89 9.15
C ARG A 440 0.70 -26.08 8.41
N ARG A 441 1.55 -25.82 7.41
CA ARG A 441 2.26 -26.87 6.69
C ARG A 441 3.73 -26.81 7.03
N ALA A 442 4.14 -27.59 8.03
CA ALA A 442 5.56 -27.75 8.34
C ALA A 442 6.30 -28.28 7.09
N GLY A 443 7.30 -27.56 6.61
CA GLY A 443 8.12 -27.95 5.46
C GLY A 443 7.47 -27.79 4.08
N ALA A 444 6.27 -27.17 3.97
CA ALA A 444 5.77 -26.81 2.65
C ALA A 444 6.56 -25.61 2.12
N VAL A 445 7.01 -25.76 0.87
CA VAL A 445 7.53 -24.66 0.06
C VAL A 445 6.31 -24.02 -0.60
N ASP A 446 6.02 -22.78 -0.18
CA ASP A 446 5.12 -21.87 -0.89
C ASP A 446 5.86 -21.40 -2.17
N VAL A 447 5.35 -20.44 -2.95
CA VAL A 447 6.03 -20.11 -4.22
C VAL A 447 7.41 -19.50 -3.99
N VAL A 448 7.56 -18.74 -2.90
CA VAL A 448 8.81 -18.12 -2.47
C VAL A 448 9.28 -18.71 -1.14
N GLY A 449 9.95 -19.85 -1.24
CA GLY A 449 10.57 -20.50 -0.07
C GLY A 449 9.56 -21.10 0.91
N ALA A 450 10.02 -21.50 2.08
CA ALA A 450 9.16 -22.06 3.12
C ALA A 450 8.49 -20.92 3.91
N ARG A 451 7.28 -20.52 3.49
CA ARG A 451 6.50 -19.45 4.13
C ARG A 451 5.36 -20.06 4.95
N ASP A 452 5.05 -19.39 6.05
CA ASP A 452 3.84 -19.65 6.82
C ASP A 452 3.02 -18.36 6.87
N LEU A 453 2.05 -18.21 5.96
CA LEU A 453 1.23 -17.00 5.91
C LEU A 453 0.38 -16.77 7.18
N VAL A 454 0.18 -17.78 8.04
CA VAL A 454 -0.64 -17.66 9.26
C VAL A 454 0.18 -17.14 10.44
N ALA A 455 1.42 -17.61 10.54
CA ALA A 455 2.38 -17.23 11.56
C ALA A 455 3.77 -17.09 10.92
N PRO A 456 3.99 -16.01 10.14
CA PRO A 456 5.19 -15.87 9.35
C PRO A 456 6.40 -15.60 10.23
N ARG A 457 7.56 -16.11 9.79
CA ARG A 457 8.85 -15.66 10.31
C ARG A 457 9.01 -14.18 9.97
N LEU A 458 9.55 -13.41 10.90
CA LEU A 458 9.77 -11.98 10.74
C LEU A 458 11.26 -11.67 10.54
N TYR A 459 11.52 -10.63 9.77
CA TYR A 459 12.83 -10.04 9.59
C TYR A 459 12.76 -8.63 10.18
N VAL A 460 13.81 -8.20 10.86
CA VAL A 460 13.94 -6.84 11.36
C VAL A 460 14.76 -6.06 10.35
N ALA A 461 14.25 -4.94 9.89
CA ALA A 461 14.96 -4.05 8.97
C ALA A 461 15.13 -2.65 9.55
N GLU A 462 16.19 -2.00 9.09
CA GLU A 462 16.46 -0.58 9.33
C GLU A 462 16.57 0.16 7.99
N ALA A 463 15.92 1.31 7.92
CA ALA A 463 15.97 2.18 6.76
C ALA A 463 17.30 2.94 6.70
N THR A 464 18.09 2.67 5.66
CA THR A 464 19.40 3.27 5.43
C THR A 464 19.55 3.66 3.97
N ALA A 465 19.91 4.93 3.71
CA ALA A 465 20.07 5.47 2.36
C ALA A 465 18.86 5.19 1.43
N GLY A 466 17.64 5.33 1.97
CA GLY A 466 16.39 5.12 1.23
C GLY A 466 16.04 3.66 0.93
N ARG A 467 16.65 2.69 1.62
CA ARG A 467 16.33 1.25 1.50
C ARG A 467 16.11 0.60 2.86
N LEU A 468 15.24 -0.39 2.92
CA LEU A 468 15.08 -1.26 4.08
C LEU A 468 16.16 -2.35 4.03
N ARG A 469 17.08 -2.34 5.00
CA ARG A 469 18.15 -3.33 5.13
C ARG A 469 17.83 -4.27 6.28
N VAL A 470 17.77 -5.57 6.00
CA VAL A 470 17.58 -6.59 7.03
C VAL A 470 18.80 -6.60 7.96
N VAL A 471 18.57 -6.37 9.25
CA VAL A 471 19.58 -6.34 10.32
C VAL A 471 19.42 -7.48 11.33
N GLY A 472 18.34 -8.25 11.22
CA GLY A 472 18.10 -9.39 12.10
C GLY A 472 16.88 -10.21 11.68
N GLU A 473 16.68 -11.32 12.38
CA GLU A 473 15.59 -12.26 12.16
C GLU A 473 14.91 -12.56 13.50
N ALA A 474 13.60 -12.74 13.49
CA ALA A 474 12.79 -13.10 14.65
C ALA A 474 11.81 -14.22 14.29
N PHE A 475 11.59 -15.14 15.23
CA PHE A 475 10.78 -16.35 15.05
C PHE A 475 9.47 -16.29 15.82
#